data_AF-A0A3A4P576-F1
#
_entry.id   AF-A0A3A4P576-F1
#
_cell.length_a   1.000
_cell.length_b   1.000
_cell.length_c   1.000
_cell.angle_alpha   90.00
_cell.angle_beta   90.00
_cell.angle_gamma   90.00
#
_symmetry.space_group_name_H-M   'P 1'
#
loop_
_entity.id
_entity.type
_entity.pdbx_description
1 polymer ?
#
loop_
_entity_poly.entity_id
_entity_poly.type
_entity_poly.pdbx_seq_one_letter_code
_entity_poly.pdbx_strand_id
1 'polypeptide(L)'
;MNDRDESGNLYKIAYNEGIQWPNPWSNRIRYANQTNLDASDDDILEMLNTINFTTGEEQSTAVRQYLVTEKVMAYSIAGVLMCNWDGFFNNMFLYHDPMPGGQWECIPWDLDKTFGYIDPGRSNMYTTMPLTFPLDGRGGEVSREPGPVSRAFHSDAQLHEEYVRQVRQAVDGLFAEERLYDLVEEVETFLNEDLNLLEQYAGVSQSRRRQQIEKSYETMRTFIRLRHNYLRQNLPVEVGNWSIY
;
A
#
# COMPACT_ATOMS: atom_id res chain seq x y z
N MET A 1 -0.31 14.48 -16.17
CA MET A 1 -0.92 13.19 -15.71
C MET A 1 -1.54 13.34 -14.31
N ASN A 2 -2.86 13.27 -14.11
CA ASN A 2 -3.51 13.40 -12.77
C ASN A 2 -2.88 14.51 -11.91
N ASP A 3 -2.87 15.75 -12.42
CA ASP A 3 -2.28 16.95 -11.81
C ASP A 3 -0.75 16.96 -11.60
N ARG A 4 -0.03 15.92 -12.04
CA ARG A 4 1.45 15.88 -12.06
C ARG A 4 2.03 16.41 -13.36
N ASP A 5 3.22 16.97 -13.24
CA ASP A 5 4.05 17.38 -14.38
C ASP A 5 4.46 16.15 -15.19
N GLU A 6 4.24 16.22 -16.50
CA GLU A 6 4.52 15.16 -17.46
C GLU A 6 6.01 14.99 -17.74
N SER A 7 6.85 15.97 -17.38
CA SER A 7 8.31 15.82 -17.46
C SER A 7 8.93 15.17 -16.23
N GLY A 8 8.15 14.86 -15.19
CA GLY A 8 8.65 14.16 -14.00
C GLY A 8 9.04 12.71 -14.28
N ASN A 9 9.92 12.16 -13.45
CA ASN A 9 10.36 10.76 -13.59
C ASN A 9 9.41 9.83 -12.84
N LEU A 10 8.89 8.81 -13.53
CA LEU A 10 8.08 7.75 -12.93
C LEU A 10 8.85 6.42 -12.91
N TYR A 11 9.05 5.85 -11.73
CA TYR A 11 9.80 4.62 -11.53
C TYR A 11 8.92 3.46 -11.07
N LYS A 12 9.18 2.27 -11.59
CA LYS A 12 8.53 1.01 -11.16
C LYS A 12 9.57 -0.04 -10.83
N ILE A 13 9.29 -0.91 -9.87
CA ILE A 13 10.14 -2.08 -9.65
C ILE A 13 10.23 -2.95 -10.91
N ALA A 14 11.46 -3.32 -11.25
CA ALA A 14 11.82 -4.00 -12.48
C ALA A 14 12.59 -5.32 -12.18
N TYR A 15 11.86 -6.35 -11.70
CA TYR A 15 12.47 -7.62 -11.30
C TYR A 15 13.23 -8.35 -12.41
N ASN A 16 12.74 -8.23 -13.64
CA ASN A 16 13.22 -9.01 -14.78
C ASN A 16 14.09 -8.19 -15.72
N GLU A 17 14.41 -6.95 -15.36
CA GLU A 17 15.25 -6.09 -16.17
C GLU A 17 16.71 -6.26 -15.77
N GLY A 18 17.58 -6.37 -16.78
CA GLY A 18 19.03 -6.53 -16.62
C GLY A 18 19.74 -5.31 -16.04
N ILE A 19 19.01 -4.37 -15.43
CA ILE A 19 19.52 -3.13 -14.86
C ILE A 19 20.50 -3.46 -13.73
N GLN A 20 21.74 -3.00 -13.89
CA GLN A 20 22.77 -3.09 -12.86
C GLN A 20 22.94 -1.74 -12.19
N TRP A 21 22.36 -1.58 -10.99
CA TRP A 21 22.62 -0.41 -10.16
C TRP A 21 23.98 -0.53 -9.44
N PRO A 22 24.71 0.57 -9.22
CA PRO A 22 25.98 0.54 -8.51
C PRO A 22 25.76 0.38 -7.00
N ASN A 23 26.23 -0.75 -6.40
CA ASN A 23 26.21 -0.98 -4.93
C ASN A 23 24.79 -0.78 -4.30
N PRO A 24 24.58 -0.93 -2.99
CA PRO A 24 24.12 -2.17 -2.33
C PRO A 24 22.66 -2.60 -2.68
N TRP A 25 21.96 -1.80 -3.49
CA TRP A 25 20.63 -2.04 -4.04
C TRP A 25 20.60 -3.10 -5.14
N SER A 26 21.72 -3.31 -5.84
CA SER A 26 21.81 -4.16 -7.05
C SER A 26 21.26 -5.59 -6.91
N ASN A 27 21.28 -6.14 -5.70
CA ASN A 27 20.78 -7.47 -5.35
C ASN A 27 19.47 -7.45 -4.55
N ARG A 28 18.91 -6.27 -4.24
CA ARG A 28 17.76 -6.11 -3.34
C ARG A 28 16.55 -5.55 -4.06
N ILE A 29 16.70 -4.41 -4.73
CA ILE A 29 15.59 -3.66 -5.35
C ILE A 29 16.10 -2.97 -6.60
N ARG A 30 15.34 -3.07 -7.69
CA ARG A 30 15.64 -2.42 -8.97
C ARG A 30 14.42 -1.64 -9.40
N TYR A 31 14.61 -0.37 -9.70
CA TYR A 31 13.59 0.46 -10.33
C TYR A 31 13.99 0.74 -11.77
N ALA A 32 13.01 0.86 -12.66
CA ALA A 32 13.17 1.31 -14.03
C ALA A 32 12.31 2.55 -14.26
N ASN A 33 12.89 3.58 -14.88
CA ASN A 33 12.13 4.74 -15.33
C ASN A 33 11.16 4.32 -16.43
N GLN A 34 9.92 4.80 -16.36
CA GLN A 34 8.80 4.46 -17.25
C GLN A 34 8.43 5.62 -18.17
N THR A 35 9.14 6.74 -18.07
CA THR A 35 8.80 8.01 -18.74
C THR A 35 9.99 8.53 -19.52
N ASN A 36 11.01 9.04 -18.83
CA ASN A 36 12.23 9.56 -19.43
C ASN A 36 13.26 8.43 -19.60
N LEU A 37 12.99 7.50 -20.51
CA LEU A 37 13.75 6.24 -20.67
C LEU A 37 15.24 6.43 -20.99
N ASP A 38 15.61 7.58 -21.55
CA ASP A 38 17.00 7.93 -21.88
C ASP A 38 17.71 8.69 -20.75
N ALA A 39 16.99 9.05 -19.68
CA ALA A 39 17.57 9.74 -18.52
C ALA A 39 18.37 8.78 -17.64
N SER A 40 19.32 9.34 -16.89
CA SER A 40 20.02 8.59 -15.84
C SER A 40 19.09 8.27 -14.68
N ASP A 41 19.38 7.19 -13.95
CA ASP A 41 18.70 6.81 -12.70
C ASP A 41 19.34 7.50 -11.46
N ASP A 42 20.17 8.51 -11.66
CA ASP A 42 20.94 9.15 -10.57
C ASP A 42 20.04 9.77 -9.50
N ASP A 43 18.87 10.30 -9.87
CA ASP A 43 17.96 10.96 -8.95
C ASP A 43 17.32 9.99 -7.94
N ILE A 44 16.83 8.83 -8.40
CA ILE A 44 16.28 7.79 -7.52
C ILE A 44 17.40 7.17 -6.67
N LEU A 45 18.61 7.00 -7.23
CA LEU A 45 19.77 6.52 -6.48
C LEU A 45 20.17 7.51 -5.38
N GLU A 46 20.22 8.80 -5.68
CA GLU A 46 20.51 9.86 -4.72
C GLU A 46 19.49 9.85 -3.58
N MET A 47 18.19 9.84 -3.91
CA MET A 47 17.12 9.77 -2.92
C MET A 47 17.25 8.53 -2.03
N LEU A 48 17.34 7.33 -2.62
CA LEU A 48 17.37 6.07 -1.87
C LEU A 48 18.62 5.99 -0.99
N ASN A 49 19.79 6.41 -1.49
CA ASN A 49 21.01 6.43 -0.72
C ASN A 49 20.92 7.39 0.46
N THR A 50 20.38 8.59 0.24
CA THR A 50 20.31 9.62 1.28
C THR A 50 19.38 9.19 2.40
N ILE A 51 18.18 8.68 2.09
CA ILE A 51 17.21 8.30 3.13
C ILE A 51 17.54 6.98 3.84
N ASN A 52 18.37 6.10 3.25
CA ASN A 52 18.68 4.78 3.84
C ASN A 52 20.09 4.66 4.45
N PHE A 53 21.05 5.51 4.09
CA PHE A 53 22.42 5.46 4.62
C PHE A 53 22.78 6.59 5.58
N THR A 54 21.85 7.51 5.83
CA THR A 54 21.90 8.43 6.98
C THR A 54 21.21 7.79 8.19
N THR A 55 21.44 8.33 9.39
CA THR A 55 20.79 7.84 10.62
C THR A 55 20.38 9.00 11.52
N GLY A 56 19.45 8.74 12.45
CA GLY A 56 19.01 9.74 13.44
C GLY A 56 18.41 10.99 12.80
N GLU A 57 18.84 12.16 13.25
CA GLU A 57 18.32 13.46 12.78
C GLU A 57 18.63 13.72 11.30
N GLU A 58 19.76 13.23 10.79
CA GLU A 58 20.13 13.37 9.37
C GLU A 58 19.15 12.60 8.48
N GLN A 59 18.78 11.38 8.88
CA GLN A 59 17.77 10.58 8.18
C GLN A 59 16.39 11.23 8.25
N SER A 60 16.01 11.71 9.42
CA SER A 60 14.76 12.44 9.65
C SER A 60 14.63 13.66 8.71
N THR A 61 15.73 14.40 8.56
CA THR A 61 15.83 15.54 7.65
C THR A 61 15.76 15.11 6.19
N ALA A 62 16.53 14.08 5.81
CA ALA A 62 16.54 13.54 4.46
C ALA A 62 15.16 13.04 4.01
N VAL A 63 14.45 12.31 4.87
CA VAL A 63 13.09 11.83 4.61
C VAL A 63 12.14 13.00 4.31
N ARG A 64 12.19 14.08 5.11
CA ARG A 64 11.34 15.28 4.89
C ARG A 64 11.76 16.10 3.69
N GLN A 65 13.04 16.08 3.33
CA GLN A 65 13.57 16.78 2.17
C GLN A 65 13.15 16.07 0.88
N TYR A 66 13.34 14.75 0.82
CA TYR A 66 13.12 13.99 -0.41
C TYR A 66 11.69 13.52 -0.60
N LEU A 67 10.94 13.22 0.45
CA LEU A 67 9.63 12.60 0.30
C LEU A 67 8.49 13.59 0.55
N VAL A 68 7.43 13.49 -0.25
CA VAL A 68 6.13 14.06 0.11
C VAL A 68 5.55 13.21 1.24
N THR A 69 5.90 13.55 2.48
CA THR A 69 5.65 12.70 3.66
C THR A 69 4.17 12.35 3.84
N GLU A 70 3.26 13.26 3.49
CA GLU A 70 1.82 13.01 3.52
C GLU A 70 1.40 11.88 2.57
N LYS A 71 1.91 11.87 1.34
CA LYS A 71 1.57 10.85 0.32
C LYS A 71 2.15 9.49 0.68
N VAL A 72 3.38 9.46 1.18
CA VAL A 72 4.02 8.22 1.67
C VAL A 72 3.25 7.66 2.87
N MET A 73 2.85 8.52 3.82
CA MET A 73 2.04 8.10 4.96
C MET A 73 0.68 7.56 4.53
N ALA A 74 -0.02 8.27 3.64
CA ALA A 74 -1.33 7.85 3.11
C ALA A 74 -1.22 6.48 2.42
N TYR A 75 -0.16 6.26 1.64
CA TYR A 75 0.12 4.96 1.03
C TYR A 75 0.30 3.87 2.09
N SER A 76 1.10 4.13 3.14
CA SER A 76 1.29 3.17 4.22
C SER A 76 0.02 2.86 5.00
N ILE A 77 -0.80 3.87 5.29
CA ILE A 77 -2.10 3.71 5.95
C ILE A 77 -2.99 2.81 5.10
N ALA A 78 -3.18 3.14 3.83
CA ALA A 78 -3.99 2.34 2.92
C ALA A 78 -3.47 0.91 2.79
N GLY A 79 -2.15 0.73 2.67
CA GLY A 79 -1.50 -0.57 2.58
C GLY A 79 -1.75 -1.45 3.80
N VAL A 80 -1.64 -0.91 5.01
CA VAL A 80 -1.90 -1.66 6.24
C VAL A 80 -3.38 -1.94 6.44
N LEU A 81 -4.28 -1.00 6.11
CA LEU A 81 -5.72 -1.23 6.23
C LEU A 81 -6.20 -2.35 5.29
N MET A 82 -5.73 -2.38 4.05
CA MET A 82 -6.13 -3.37 3.04
C MET A 82 -5.29 -4.66 3.04
N CYS A 83 -4.28 -4.77 3.93
CA CYS A 83 -3.30 -5.86 3.93
C CYS A 83 -2.53 -6.02 2.61
N ASN A 84 -2.09 -4.92 1.99
CA ASN A 84 -1.22 -4.92 0.81
C ASN A 84 0.22 -5.34 1.19
N TRP A 85 0.44 -6.63 1.40
CA TRP A 85 1.68 -7.18 1.96
C TRP A 85 2.88 -7.06 1.03
N ASP A 86 2.63 -7.02 -0.29
CA ASP A 86 3.68 -6.75 -1.29
C ASP A 86 3.82 -5.24 -1.61
N GLY A 87 2.93 -4.42 -1.05
CA GLY A 87 2.81 -2.98 -1.26
C GLY A 87 4.04 -2.18 -0.94
N PHE A 88 4.64 -2.45 0.21
CA PHE A 88 5.76 -1.66 0.72
C PHE A 88 7.03 -1.84 -0.10
N PHE A 89 7.16 -2.98 -0.76
CA PHE A 89 8.30 -3.30 -1.59
C PHE A 89 8.01 -3.05 -3.07
N ASN A 90 6.89 -3.54 -3.60
CA ASN A 90 6.67 -3.69 -5.04
C ASN A 90 5.53 -2.85 -5.61
N ASN A 91 4.34 -2.93 -5.00
CA ASN A 91 3.06 -2.54 -5.60
C ASN A 91 2.82 -1.02 -5.56
N MET A 92 3.86 -0.26 -5.94
CA MET A 92 3.87 1.18 -6.11
C MET A 92 4.65 1.60 -7.37
N PHE A 93 4.36 2.78 -7.87
CA PHE A 93 5.32 3.62 -8.57
C PHE A 93 5.89 4.66 -7.62
N LEU A 94 7.07 5.16 -7.94
CA LEU A 94 7.66 6.36 -7.34
C LEU A 94 7.69 7.46 -8.40
N TYR A 95 7.10 8.61 -8.10
CA TYR A 95 7.14 9.78 -8.97
C TYR A 95 8.03 10.85 -8.36
N HIS A 96 8.94 11.41 -9.16
CA HIS A 96 9.79 12.54 -8.81
C HIS A 96 9.31 13.80 -9.54
N ASP A 97 8.95 14.83 -8.77
CA ASP A 97 8.61 16.15 -9.31
C ASP A 97 9.86 16.78 -9.98
N PRO A 98 9.78 17.24 -11.24
CA PRO A 98 10.92 17.78 -11.97
C PRO A 98 11.36 19.18 -11.51
N MET A 99 10.60 19.84 -10.63
CA MET A 99 10.93 21.17 -10.13
C MET A 99 12.21 21.17 -9.28
N PRO A 100 12.97 22.29 -9.21
CA PRO A 100 14.13 22.37 -8.32
C PRO A 100 13.74 22.09 -6.86
N GLY A 101 14.36 21.06 -6.26
CA GLY A 101 13.99 20.59 -4.93
C GLY A 101 12.71 19.74 -4.89
N GLY A 102 12.31 19.20 -6.04
CA GLY A 102 11.16 18.32 -6.19
C GLY A 102 11.24 17.10 -5.29
N GLN A 103 10.06 16.66 -4.84
CA GLN A 103 9.93 15.57 -3.89
C GLN A 103 9.38 14.31 -4.57
N TRP A 104 9.52 13.21 -3.85
CA TRP A 104 9.11 11.88 -4.27
C TRP A 104 7.82 11.48 -3.59
N GLU A 105 6.90 10.90 -4.35
CA GLU A 105 5.66 10.35 -3.82
C GLU A 105 5.40 8.92 -4.29
N CYS A 106 4.67 8.17 -3.47
CA CYS A 106 4.23 6.80 -3.77
C CYS A 106 2.88 6.83 -4.47
N ILE A 107 2.76 6.09 -5.57
CA ILE A 107 1.50 5.91 -6.31
C ILE A 107 1.14 4.42 -6.31
N PRO A 108 -0.05 4.01 -5.82
CA PRO A 108 -0.41 2.61 -5.76
C PRO A 108 -0.57 1.97 -7.14
N TRP A 109 -0.20 0.70 -7.24
CA TRP A 109 -0.35 -0.12 -8.43
C TRP A 109 -0.60 -1.58 -8.01
N ASP A 110 -1.32 -2.37 -8.82
CA ASP A 110 -1.49 -3.81 -8.59
C ASP A 110 -2.04 -4.17 -7.19
N LEU A 111 -3.25 -3.69 -6.90
CA LEU A 111 -3.92 -3.89 -5.61
C LEU A 111 -4.90 -5.08 -5.60
N ASP A 112 -4.81 -5.99 -6.56
CA ASP A 112 -5.66 -7.17 -6.67
C ASP A 112 -5.43 -8.16 -5.50
N LYS A 113 -4.20 -8.23 -4.97
CA LYS A 113 -3.82 -9.05 -3.81
C LYS A 113 -3.98 -8.33 -2.46
N THR A 114 -5.14 -7.71 -2.28
CA THR A 114 -5.54 -7.06 -1.04
C THR A 114 -6.77 -7.74 -0.45
N PHE A 115 -7.34 -7.19 0.62
CA PHE A 115 -8.52 -7.73 1.30
C PHE A 115 -8.37 -9.20 1.71
N GLY A 116 -7.16 -9.56 2.14
CA GLY A 116 -6.83 -10.86 2.72
C GLY A 116 -6.42 -11.94 1.72
N TYR A 117 -6.38 -11.62 0.43
CA TYR A 117 -5.82 -12.50 -0.60
C TYR A 117 -4.30 -12.40 -0.63
N ILE A 118 -3.60 -13.54 -0.59
CA ILE A 118 -2.14 -13.59 -0.62
C ILE A 118 -1.61 -14.40 -1.80
N ASP A 119 -2.02 -15.67 -1.94
CA ASP A 119 -1.76 -16.53 -3.11
C ASP A 119 -2.54 -17.86 -3.01
N PRO A 120 -2.80 -18.55 -4.13
CA PRO A 120 -3.38 -19.88 -4.14
C PRO A 120 -2.55 -20.89 -3.33
N GLY A 121 -3.20 -21.70 -2.50
CA GLY A 121 -2.55 -22.75 -1.70
C GLY A 121 -2.15 -22.32 -0.28
N ARG A 122 -2.31 -21.04 0.09
CA ARG A 122 -2.29 -20.62 1.49
C ARG A 122 -3.73 -20.60 2.01
N SER A 123 -4.00 -21.35 3.08
CA SER A 123 -5.36 -21.65 3.52
C SER A 123 -6.07 -20.52 4.27
N ASN A 124 -5.31 -19.54 4.77
CA ASN A 124 -5.84 -18.54 5.70
C ASN A 124 -5.84 -17.16 5.05
N MET A 125 -6.97 -16.47 5.20
CA MET A 125 -7.11 -15.06 4.84
C MET A 125 -6.19 -14.20 5.72
N TYR A 126 -5.37 -13.37 5.09
CA TYR A 126 -4.39 -12.55 5.83
C TYR A 126 -5.01 -11.26 6.37
N THR A 127 -5.39 -11.27 7.65
CA THR A 127 -6.11 -10.16 8.31
C THR A 127 -5.30 -9.49 9.42
N THR A 128 -4.14 -10.05 9.72
CA THR A 128 -3.35 -9.83 10.93
C THR A 128 -2.03 -9.09 10.65
N MET A 129 -1.97 -8.31 9.56
CA MET A 129 -0.81 -7.48 9.26
C MET A 129 -0.52 -6.48 10.39
N PRO A 130 0.66 -6.52 11.03
CA PRO A 130 0.99 -5.60 12.11
C PRO A 130 1.12 -4.14 11.64
N LEU A 131 0.91 -3.20 12.56
CA LEU A 131 1.15 -1.77 12.31
C LEU A 131 2.62 -1.46 11.99
N THR A 132 3.55 -2.32 12.45
CA THR A 132 4.99 -2.21 12.19
C THR A 132 5.42 -2.82 10.85
N PHE A 133 4.52 -3.49 10.12
CA PHE A 133 4.86 -4.12 8.84
C PHE A 133 5.54 -3.18 7.83
N PRO A 134 5.14 -1.90 7.68
CA PRO A 134 5.85 -0.96 6.81
C PRO A 134 7.33 -0.71 7.19
N LEU A 135 7.68 -0.90 8.47
CA LEU A 135 9.01 -0.69 9.04
C LEU A 135 9.88 -1.94 8.93
N ASP A 136 9.34 -3.11 9.31
CA ASP A 136 10.12 -4.34 9.49
C ASP A 136 9.77 -5.46 8.49
N GLY A 137 8.65 -5.33 7.77
CA GLY A 137 8.12 -6.30 6.83
C GLY A 137 7.73 -7.65 7.47
N ARG A 138 7.55 -7.69 8.80
CA ARG A 138 7.26 -8.91 9.55
C ARG A 138 5.75 -9.05 9.77
N GLY A 139 5.22 -10.18 9.34
CA GLY A 139 3.85 -10.61 9.60
C GLY A 139 3.80 -12.10 9.90
N GLY A 140 2.71 -12.55 10.53
CA GLY A 140 2.55 -13.95 10.95
C GLY A 140 2.49 -14.92 9.77
N GLU A 141 1.61 -14.64 8.81
CA GLU A 141 1.32 -15.52 7.67
C GLU A 141 2.17 -15.18 6.44
N VAL A 142 2.53 -13.91 6.28
CA VAL A 142 3.39 -13.41 5.21
C VAL A 142 4.40 -12.43 5.80
N SER A 143 5.63 -12.47 5.28
CA SER A 143 6.70 -11.54 5.62
C SER A 143 7.49 -11.23 4.35
N ARG A 144 8.01 -10.02 4.26
CA ARG A 144 8.85 -9.54 3.16
C ARG A 144 9.94 -8.63 3.71
N GLU A 145 11.04 -8.44 2.98
CA GLU A 145 11.93 -7.34 3.31
C GLU A 145 11.17 -6.02 3.22
N PRO A 146 11.32 -5.10 4.19
CA PRO A 146 10.62 -3.83 4.16
C PRO A 146 11.09 -2.98 2.96
N GLY A 147 10.20 -2.14 2.47
CA GLY A 147 10.50 -1.21 1.39
C GLY A 147 11.59 -0.21 1.75
N PRO A 148 12.38 0.28 0.78
CA PRO A 148 13.48 1.21 1.07
C PRO A 148 12.94 2.62 1.36
N VAL A 149 11.75 2.94 0.85
CA VAL A 149 11.03 4.18 1.17
C VAL A 149 10.27 4.02 2.48
N SER A 150 9.48 2.94 2.62
CA SER A 150 8.66 2.73 3.83
C SER A 150 9.51 2.57 5.09
N ARG A 151 10.58 1.78 5.02
CA ARG A 151 11.49 1.59 6.17
C ARG A 151 12.11 2.90 6.62
N ALA A 152 12.66 3.67 5.69
CA ALA A 152 13.29 4.95 6.01
C ALA A 152 12.26 5.91 6.64
N PHE A 153 11.07 6.01 6.05
CA PHE A 153 9.98 6.83 6.57
C PHE A 153 9.59 6.44 8.01
N HIS A 154 9.34 5.14 8.25
CA HIS A 154 8.88 4.65 9.55
C HIS A 154 10.00 4.50 10.59
N SER A 155 11.27 4.69 10.22
CA SER A 155 12.39 4.76 11.17
C SER A 155 12.42 6.12 11.91
N ASP A 156 11.76 7.13 11.37
CA ASP A 156 11.50 8.39 12.06
C ASP A 156 10.35 8.23 13.07
N ALA A 157 10.66 8.41 14.36
CA ALA A 157 9.70 8.19 15.43
C ALA A 157 8.47 9.11 15.35
N GLN A 158 8.65 10.37 14.96
CA GLN A 158 7.53 11.33 14.87
C GLN A 158 6.60 10.98 13.72
N LEU A 159 7.16 10.65 12.55
CA LEU A 159 6.36 10.22 11.39
C LEU A 159 5.67 8.88 11.65
N HIS A 160 6.32 7.95 12.36
CA HIS A 160 5.71 6.68 12.73
C HIS A 160 4.56 6.85 13.74
N GLU A 161 4.74 7.69 14.76
CA GLU A 161 3.68 8.01 15.73
C GLU A 161 2.47 8.64 15.03
N GLU A 162 2.71 9.61 14.15
CA GLU A 162 1.68 10.25 13.36
C GLU A 162 0.95 9.26 12.44
N TYR A 163 1.68 8.36 11.79
CA TYR A 163 1.10 7.26 11.03
C TYR A 163 0.15 6.40 11.88
N VAL A 164 0.56 5.96 13.08
CA VAL A 164 -0.29 5.14 13.96
C VAL A 164 -1.55 5.92 14.37
N ARG A 165 -1.40 7.21 14.66
CA ARG A 165 -2.54 8.10 14.97
C ARG A 165 -3.52 8.18 13.78
N GLN A 166 -3.02 8.34 12.56
CA GLN A 166 -3.86 8.43 11.38
C GLN A 166 -4.49 7.08 10.98
N VAL A 167 -3.81 5.94 11.17
CA VAL A 167 -4.45 4.61 11.01
C VAL A 167 -5.67 4.50 11.92
N ARG A 168 -5.55 4.94 13.19
CA ARG A 168 -6.68 4.94 14.13
C ARG A 168 -7.85 5.77 13.61
N GLN A 169 -7.58 6.99 13.14
CA GLN A 169 -8.62 7.86 12.57
C GLN A 169 -9.25 7.26 11.32
N ALA A 170 -8.46 6.58 10.48
CA ALA A 170 -8.94 5.95 9.26
C ALA A 170 -9.87 4.75 9.54
N VAL A 171 -9.62 3.97 10.60
CA VAL A 171 -10.46 2.82 11.01
C VAL A 171 -11.90 3.25 11.31
N ASP A 172 -12.11 4.42 11.92
CA ASP A 172 -13.45 4.96 12.18
C ASP A 172 -13.93 5.95 11.10
N GLY A 173 -13.14 6.16 10.05
CA GLY A 173 -13.39 7.12 8.99
C GLY A 173 -13.45 6.47 7.61
N LEU A 174 -12.41 6.68 6.80
CA LEU A 174 -12.36 6.19 5.41
C LEU A 174 -12.45 4.66 5.29
N PHE A 175 -12.04 3.94 6.32
CA PHE A 175 -12.04 2.49 6.38
C PHE A 175 -13.12 1.94 7.31
N ALA A 176 -14.09 2.75 7.74
CA ALA A 176 -15.18 2.30 8.61
C ALA A 176 -15.95 1.12 7.98
N GLU A 177 -16.33 0.13 8.80
CA GLU A 177 -17.00 -1.09 8.37
C GLU A 177 -18.26 -0.83 7.54
N GLU A 178 -19.14 0.06 8.01
CA GLU A 178 -20.37 0.46 7.30
C GLU A 178 -20.06 1.02 5.91
N ARG A 179 -19.15 2.00 5.83
CA ARG A 179 -18.73 2.59 4.56
C ARG A 179 -18.17 1.55 3.58
N LEU A 180 -17.34 0.62 4.06
CA LEU A 180 -16.76 -0.41 3.20
C LEU A 180 -17.81 -1.44 2.77
N TYR A 181 -18.77 -1.79 3.63
CA TYR A 181 -19.87 -2.66 3.25
C TYR A 181 -20.74 -2.04 2.18
N ASP A 182 -21.05 -0.74 2.27
CA ASP A 182 -21.80 -0.03 1.24
C ASP A 182 -21.07 -0.09 -0.11
N LEU A 183 -19.76 0.17 -0.13
CA LEU A 183 -18.94 0.10 -1.36
C LEU A 183 -18.89 -1.33 -1.93
N VAL A 184 -18.76 -2.34 -1.07
CA VAL A 184 -18.76 -3.76 -1.47
C VAL A 184 -20.11 -4.14 -2.07
N GLU A 185 -21.22 -3.72 -1.45
CA GLU A 185 -22.57 -3.98 -1.93
C GLU A 185 -22.88 -3.26 -3.26
N GLU A 186 -22.45 -2.01 -3.41
CA GLU A 186 -22.61 -1.24 -4.64
C GLU A 186 -21.95 -1.96 -5.82
N VAL A 187 -20.68 -2.38 -5.66
CA VAL A 187 -19.95 -3.05 -6.75
C VAL A 187 -20.49 -4.47 -6.99
N GLU A 188 -20.85 -5.22 -5.94
CA GLU A 188 -21.48 -6.54 -6.09
C GLU A 188 -22.79 -6.46 -6.88
N THR A 189 -23.63 -5.46 -6.56
CA THR A 189 -24.90 -5.21 -7.23
C THR A 189 -24.65 -4.91 -8.71
N PHE A 190 -23.74 -3.97 -9.00
CA PHE A 190 -23.37 -3.59 -10.36
C PHE A 190 -22.91 -4.80 -11.19
N LEU A 191 -22.04 -5.65 -10.65
CA LEU A 191 -21.55 -6.83 -11.36
C LEU A 191 -22.63 -7.89 -11.60
N ASN A 192 -23.56 -8.06 -10.66
CA ASN A 192 -24.69 -8.97 -10.84
C ASN A 192 -25.68 -8.46 -11.88
N GLU A 193 -25.92 -7.16 -11.93
CA GLU A 193 -26.75 -6.52 -12.96
C GLU A 193 -26.14 -6.66 -14.36
N ASP A 194 -24.84 -6.38 -14.49
CA ASP A 194 -24.11 -6.60 -15.75
C ASP A 194 -24.16 -8.08 -16.18
N LEU A 195 -23.96 -9.01 -15.23
CA LEU A 195 -24.08 -10.44 -15.52
C LEU A 195 -25.49 -10.83 -15.99
N ASN A 196 -26.54 -10.24 -15.40
CA ASN A 196 -27.92 -10.49 -15.84
C ASN A 196 -28.13 -10.05 -17.29
N LEU A 197 -27.60 -8.89 -17.68
CA LEU A 197 -27.68 -8.40 -19.06
C LEU A 197 -26.96 -9.34 -20.03
N LEU A 198 -25.78 -9.83 -19.65
CA LEU A 198 -25.02 -10.79 -20.45
C LEU A 198 -25.78 -12.12 -20.61
N GLU A 199 -26.39 -12.64 -19.54
CA GLU A 199 -27.19 -13.87 -19.57
C GLU A 199 -28.43 -13.71 -20.46
N GLN A 200 -29.11 -12.56 -20.40
CA GLN A 200 -30.26 -12.24 -21.25
C GLN A 200 -29.87 -12.14 -22.73
N TYR A 201 -28.76 -11.46 -23.03
CA TYR A 201 -28.26 -11.31 -24.39
C TYR A 201 -27.81 -12.66 -25.00
N ALA A 202 -27.08 -13.46 -24.24
CA ALA A 202 -26.56 -14.74 -24.70
C ALA A 202 -27.63 -15.86 -24.69
N GLY A 203 -28.71 -15.70 -23.91
CA GLY A 203 -29.71 -16.75 -23.68
C GLY A 203 -29.17 -17.94 -22.88
N VAL A 204 -28.08 -17.75 -22.14
CA VAL A 204 -27.41 -18.82 -21.36
C VAL A 204 -27.12 -18.32 -19.95
N SER A 205 -27.44 -19.14 -18.94
CA SER A 205 -27.08 -18.84 -17.55
C SER A 205 -25.60 -19.09 -17.28
N GLN A 206 -24.99 -18.21 -16.49
CA GLN A 206 -23.60 -18.18 -16.05
C GLN A 206 -23.51 -18.40 -14.54
N SER A 207 -24.19 -19.43 -14.02
CA SER A 207 -24.28 -19.74 -12.58
C SER A 207 -22.92 -19.79 -11.87
N ARG A 208 -21.88 -20.31 -12.53
CA ARG A 208 -20.51 -20.32 -11.99
C ARG A 208 -19.96 -18.91 -11.76
N ARG A 209 -20.19 -17.98 -12.69
CA ARG A 209 -19.73 -16.59 -12.58
C ARG A 209 -20.47 -15.86 -11.47
N ARG A 210 -21.77 -16.09 -11.34
CA ARG A 210 -22.59 -15.55 -10.24
C ARG A 210 -22.07 -15.98 -8.88
N GLN A 211 -21.85 -17.28 -8.69
CA GLN A 211 -21.26 -17.80 -7.45
C GLN A 211 -19.85 -17.26 -7.17
N GLN A 212 -19.05 -16.98 -8.21
CA GLN A 212 -17.75 -16.34 -8.04
C GLN A 212 -17.87 -14.91 -7.53
N ILE A 213 -18.81 -14.12 -8.06
CA ILE A 213 -19.10 -12.76 -7.58
C ILE A 213 -19.51 -12.85 -6.11
N GLU A 214 -20.61 -13.54 -5.81
CA GLU A 214 -21.18 -13.65 -4.47
C GLU A 214 -20.14 -14.08 -3.42
N LYS A 215 -19.36 -15.13 -3.74
CA LYS A 215 -18.33 -15.63 -2.83
C LYS A 215 -17.19 -14.62 -2.62
N SER A 216 -16.80 -13.88 -3.66
CA SER A 216 -15.70 -12.91 -3.57
C SER A 216 -16.09 -11.72 -2.69
N TYR A 217 -17.31 -11.19 -2.84
CA TYR A 217 -17.77 -10.07 -2.02
C TYR A 217 -18.08 -10.49 -0.58
N GLU A 218 -18.57 -11.71 -0.36
CA GLU A 218 -18.67 -12.28 1.01
C GLU A 218 -17.29 -12.45 1.66
N THR A 219 -16.28 -12.82 0.88
CA THR A 219 -14.88 -12.90 1.35
C THR A 219 -14.36 -11.53 1.75
N MET A 220 -14.67 -10.48 0.98
CA MET A 220 -14.31 -9.10 1.33
C MET A 220 -14.99 -8.62 2.62
N ARG A 221 -16.29 -8.89 2.80
CA ARG A 221 -17.01 -8.57 4.05
C ARG A 221 -16.37 -9.27 5.25
N THR A 222 -16.06 -10.56 5.09
CA THR A 222 -15.35 -11.34 6.11
C THR A 222 -14.00 -10.72 6.46
N PHE A 223 -13.22 -10.32 5.45
CA PHE A 223 -11.94 -9.63 5.66
C PHE A 223 -12.13 -8.33 6.46
N ILE A 224 -13.05 -7.47 6.05
CA ILE A 224 -13.28 -6.15 6.67
C ILE A 224 -13.55 -6.33 8.17
N ARG A 225 -14.47 -7.24 8.53
CA ARG A 225 -14.79 -7.54 9.93
C ARG A 225 -13.58 -8.04 10.72
N LEU A 226 -12.86 -9.02 10.18
CA LEU A 226 -11.71 -9.62 10.85
C LEU A 226 -10.55 -8.62 11.00
N ARG A 227 -10.31 -7.80 9.98
CA ARG A 227 -9.29 -6.77 9.99
C ARG A 227 -9.61 -5.66 10.99
N HIS A 228 -10.87 -5.22 11.07
CA HIS A 228 -11.32 -4.30 12.10
C HIS A 228 -11.11 -4.85 13.50
N ASN A 229 -11.50 -6.10 13.74
CA ASN A 229 -11.30 -6.76 15.03
C ASN A 229 -9.81 -6.79 15.42
N TYR A 230 -8.93 -7.13 14.49
CA TYR A 230 -7.50 -7.10 14.71
C TYR A 230 -7.00 -5.68 15.03
N LEU A 231 -7.34 -4.69 14.19
CA LEU A 231 -6.87 -3.32 14.37
C LEU A 231 -7.35 -2.70 15.68
N ARG A 232 -8.61 -2.88 16.06
CA ARG A 232 -9.18 -2.36 17.32
C ARG A 232 -8.50 -2.96 18.56
N GLN A 233 -7.97 -4.18 18.47
CA GLN A 233 -7.22 -4.82 19.56
C GLN A 233 -5.75 -4.38 19.65
N ASN A 234 -5.17 -3.92 18.54
CA ASN A 234 -3.73 -3.63 18.43
C ASN A 234 -3.39 -2.14 18.32
N LEU A 235 -4.38 -1.28 18.07
CA LEU A 235 -4.18 0.17 18.09
C LEU A 235 -4.06 0.68 19.54
N PRO A 236 -3.13 1.61 19.83
CA PRO A 236 -3.01 2.20 21.15
C PRO A 236 -4.31 2.93 21.56
N VAL A 237 -4.75 2.70 22.80
CA VAL A 237 -5.87 3.41 23.41
C VAL A 237 -5.36 4.73 24.01
N GLU A 238 -6.01 5.85 23.71
CA GLU A 238 -5.65 7.14 24.30
C GLU A 238 -5.92 7.18 25.81
N VAL A 239 -5.02 7.82 26.55
CA VAL A 239 -5.12 7.99 28.01
C VAL A 239 -6.43 8.68 28.43
N GLY A 240 -7.01 9.52 27.57
CA GLY A 240 -8.31 10.18 27.80
C GLY A 240 -9.53 9.24 27.82
N ASN A 241 -9.40 8.00 27.32
CA ASN A 241 -10.45 6.97 27.36
C ASN A 241 -10.30 6.03 28.57
N TRP A 242 -9.34 6.27 29.45
CA TRP A 242 -9.26 5.59 30.74
C TRP A 242 -10.29 6.24 31.64
N SER A 243 -11.52 5.70 31.64
CA SER A 243 -12.48 5.99 32.69
C SER A 243 -11.86 5.57 34.02
N ILE A 244 -11.37 6.58 34.76
CA ILE A 244 -10.84 6.43 36.11
C ILE A 244 -12.05 6.07 36.96
N TYR A 245 -12.13 4.80 37.38
CA TYR A 245 -13.05 4.36 38.42
C TYR A 245 -12.67 5.00 39.76
#